data_AF-A0A7Y8I4G6-F1
#
_entry.id   AF-A0A7Y8I4G6-F1
#
_cell.length_a   1.000
_cell.length_b   1.000
_cell.length_c   1.000
_cell.angle_alpha   90.00
_cell.angle_beta   90.00
_cell.angle_gamma   90.00
#
_symmetry.space_group_name_H-M   'P 1'
#
loop_
_entity.id
_entity.type
_entity.pdbx_description
1 polymer ?
#
loop_
_entity_poly.entity_id
_entity_poly.type
_entity_poly.pdbx_seq_one_letter_code
_entity_poly.pdbx_strand_id
1 'polypeptide(L)'
;EQKYLVVDGQAYGQLRQISRFSEYDKAGETGLKAIVDGTIGRLKDFYVFRSQFVQKTGSAPVTTNNIAFAKNAIGLAIRRLPKPLPGTGAIAEYAELGNFGMRVVMSYQPNTLAQQFTVDMLYGVGVLRNGFGVQVRS
;
A
#
# COMPACT_ATOMS: atom_id res chain seq x y z
N GLU A 1 1.89 0.15 20.42
CA GLU A 1 1.31 -0.35 19.15
C GLU A 1 2.04 0.30 17.99
N GLN A 2 2.35 -0.42 16.91
CA GLN A 2 3.05 0.15 15.76
C GLN A 2 2.14 1.12 15.01
N LYS A 3 2.65 2.32 14.70
CA LYS A 3 1.92 3.39 14.01
C LYS A 3 2.63 3.73 12.71
N TYR A 4 1.83 4.03 11.70
CA TYR A 4 2.28 4.26 10.33
C TYR A 4 1.74 5.59 9.82
N LEU A 5 2.56 6.32 9.09
CA LEU A 5 2.21 7.54 8.39
C LEU A 5 2.58 7.35 6.92
N VAL A 6 1.59 7.36 6.04
CA VAL A 6 1.79 7.23 4.60
C VAL A 6 1.49 8.56 3.95
N VAL A 7 2.50 9.15 3.32
CA VAL A 7 2.45 10.47 2.70
C VAL A 7 2.82 10.42 1.22
N ASP A 8 2.34 11.40 0.46
CA ASP A 8 2.72 11.58 -0.94
C ASP A 8 4.17 12.07 -1.09
N GLY A 9 4.67 12.08 -2.33
CA GLY A 9 6.05 12.46 -2.61
C GLY A 9 6.40 13.91 -2.21
N GLN A 10 5.47 14.85 -2.37
CA GLN A 10 5.71 16.27 -2.06
C GLN A 10 5.72 16.51 -0.55
N ALA A 11 4.72 16.00 0.17
CA ALA A 11 4.67 16.08 1.62
C ALA A 11 5.86 15.37 2.27
N TYR A 12 6.31 14.23 1.72
CA TYR A 12 7.53 13.57 2.19
C TYR A 12 8.78 14.44 2.00
N GLY A 13 8.88 15.15 0.88
CA GLY A 13 9.96 16.12 0.63
C GLY A 13 9.96 17.27 1.65
N GLN A 14 8.79 17.84 1.94
CA GLN A 14 8.64 18.89 2.96
C GLN A 14 8.98 18.40 4.36
N LEU A 15 8.58 17.16 4.72
CA LEU A 15 8.93 16.56 6.01
C LEU A 15 10.45 16.41 6.20
N ARG A 16 11.22 16.20 5.13
CA ARG A 16 12.70 16.15 5.20
C ARG A 16 13.33 17.50 5.50
N GLN A 17 12.68 18.59 5.10
CA GLN A 17 13.18 19.95 5.27
C GLN A 17 12.87 20.54 6.65
N ILE A 18 12.12 19.83 7.50
CA ILE A 18 11.86 20.27 8.87
C ILE A 18 13.19 20.40 9.61
N SER A 19 13.47 21.58 10.18
CA SER A 19 14.75 21.94 10.80
C SER A 19 15.27 20.94 11.84
N ARG A 20 14.38 20.23 12.53
CA ARG A 20 14.72 19.16 13.48
C ARG A 20 15.37 17.91 12.84
N PHE A 21 15.34 17.77 11.52
CA PHE A 21 15.95 16.67 10.76
C PHE A 21 17.11 17.11 9.86
N SER A 22 17.23 18.41 9.56
CA SER A 22 18.27 18.95 8.69
C SER A 22 19.40 19.65 9.44
N GLU A 23 19.20 20.03 10.71
CA GLU A 23 20.24 20.65 11.54
C GLU A 23 21.03 19.59 12.30
N TYR A 24 22.34 19.50 12.03
CA TYR A 24 23.26 18.58 12.71
C TYR A 24 23.24 18.75 14.23
N ASP A 25 23.16 20.00 14.71
CA ASP A 25 23.12 20.34 16.15
C ASP A 25 21.89 19.79 16.89
N LYS A 26 20.78 19.51 16.19
CA LYS A 26 19.53 19.04 16.81
C LYS A 26 19.18 17.59 16.47
N ALA A 27 19.72 17.06 15.37
CA ALA A 27 19.33 15.77 14.82
C ALA A 27 20.37 14.66 15.03
N GLY A 28 21.63 15.00 15.37
CA GLY A 28 22.71 14.03 15.57
C GLY A 28 22.89 13.09 14.35
N GLU A 29 23.26 11.82 14.60
CA GLU A 29 23.47 10.81 13.54
C GLU A 29 22.22 10.56 12.68
N THR A 30 21.02 10.80 13.23
CA THR A 30 19.74 10.57 12.52
C THR A 30 19.48 11.64 11.48
N GLY A 31 19.90 12.88 11.72
CA GLY A 31 19.88 13.96 10.72
C GLY A 31 20.87 13.71 9.60
N LEU A 32 22.05 13.18 9.91
CA LEU A 32 23.04 12.83 8.90
C LEU A 32 22.50 11.76 7.93
N LYS A 33 21.82 10.72 8.43
CA LYS A 33 21.16 9.70 7.57
C LYS A 33 19.98 10.27 6.78
N ALA A 34 19.20 11.20 7.34
CA ALA A 34 18.12 11.84 6.61
C ALA A 34 18.62 12.77 5.47
N ILE A 35 19.80 13.37 5.64
CA ILE A 35 20.46 14.18 4.61
C ILE A 35 21.13 13.27 3.56
N VAL A 36 21.85 12.23 3.98
CA VAL A 36 22.63 11.34 3.11
C VAL A 36 21.75 10.31 2.38
N ASP A 37 20.94 9.52 3.11
CA ASP A 37 20.10 8.46 2.53
C ASP A 37 18.75 8.97 2.04
N GLY A 38 18.37 10.17 2.46
CA GLY A 38 17.09 10.77 2.13
C GLY A 38 15.87 10.09 2.71
N THR A 39 16.06 9.30 3.77
CA THR A 39 14.99 8.59 4.47
C THR A 39 14.73 9.22 5.84
N ILE A 40 13.45 9.46 6.18
CA ILE A 40 13.04 10.03 7.48
C ILE A 40 12.95 8.94 8.56
N GLY A 41 12.75 7.67 8.17
CA GLY A 41 12.67 6.52 9.07
C GLY A 41 11.43 6.57 9.98
N ARG A 42 11.58 7.18 11.18
CA ARG A 42 10.52 7.27 12.19
C ARG A 42 10.37 8.70 12.71
N LEU A 43 9.15 9.23 12.65
CA LEU A 43 8.78 10.57 13.10
C LEU A 43 7.82 10.48 14.29
N LYS A 44 8.20 10.99 15.46
CA LYS A 44 7.33 11.06 16.66
C LYS A 44 6.52 9.78 16.88
N ASP A 45 7.21 8.64 16.92
CA ASP A 45 6.64 7.28 17.08
C ASP A 45 5.99 6.64 15.83
N PHE A 46 5.73 7.40 14.75
CA PHE A 46 5.21 6.88 13.48
C PHE A 46 6.31 6.45 12.51
N TYR A 47 6.18 5.27 11.91
CA TYR A 47 6.96 4.89 10.74
C TYR A 47 6.44 5.63 9.51
N VAL A 48 7.31 6.40 8.86
CA VAL A 48 6.91 7.25 7.73
C VAL A 48 7.25 6.55 6.42
N PHE A 49 6.24 6.38 5.58
CA PHE A 49 6.37 5.81 4.25
C PHE A 49 5.93 6.81 3.19
N ARG A 50 6.62 6.75 2.05
CA ARG A 50 6.24 7.48 0.84
C ARG A 50 5.44 6.57 -0.08
N SER A 51 4.29 7.04 -0.56
CA SER A 51 3.50 6.36 -1.59
C SER A 51 3.19 7.29 -2.75
N GLN A 52 3.27 6.77 -3.98
CA GLN A 52 2.83 7.50 -5.19
C GLN A 52 1.33 7.33 -5.45
N PHE A 53 0.67 6.42 -4.73
CA PHE A 53 -0.75 6.09 -4.93
C PHE A 53 -1.67 6.79 -3.92
N VAL A 54 -1.17 7.82 -3.24
CA VAL A 54 -2.00 8.66 -2.36
C VAL A 54 -3.02 9.41 -3.21
N GLN A 55 -4.30 9.29 -2.85
CA GLN A 55 -5.39 9.89 -3.61
C GLN A 55 -5.40 11.41 -3.48
N LYS A 56 -5.64 12.09 -4.61
CA LYS A 56 -5.74 13.54 -4.71
C LYS A 56 -7.12 13.94 -5.20
N THR A 57 -7.68 15.01 -4.66
CA THR A 57 -9.04 15.47 -4.98
C THR A 57 -9.04 16.94 -5.39
N GLY A 58 -9.79 17.27 -6.43
CA GLY A 58 -9.93 18.64 -6.95
C GLY A 58 -8.96 18.97 -8.11
N SER A 59 -9.20 20.09 -8.78
CA SER A 59 -8.37 20.62 -9.87
C SER A 59 -7.57 21.86 -9.46
N ALA A 60 -8.11 22.71 -8.57
CA ALA A 60 -7.38 23.75 -7.85
C ALA A 60 -8.25 24.31 -6.70
N PRO A 61 -7.82 24.27 -5.43
CA PRO A 61 -6.60 23.63 -4.91
C PRO A 61 -6.75 22.10 -4.85
N VAL A 62 -5.69 21.38 -5.24
CA VAL A 62 -5.62 19.92 -5.15
C VAL A 62 -5.38 19.52 -3.70
N THR A 63 -6.35 18.85 -3.07
CA THR A 63 -6.19 18.31 -1.72
C THR A 63 -5.59 16.92 -1.79
N THR A 64 -4.46 16.69 -1.10
CA THR A 64 -3.83 15.37 -1.04
C THR A 64 -4.22 14.66 0.26
N ASN A 65 -4.68 13.41 0.14
CA ASN A 65 -5.28 12.66 1.23
C ASN A 65 -4.30 11.65 1.82
N ASN A 66 -3.33 12.13 2.59
CA ASN A 66 -2.41 11.27 3.33
C ASN A 66 -3.14 10.55 4.47
N ILE A 67 -2.55 9.48 5.01
CA ILE A 67 -3.18 8.70 6.09
C ILE A 67 -2.17 8.37 7.18
N ALA A 68 -2.61 8.48 8.43
CA ALA A 68 -1.89 7.97 9.59
C ALA A 68 -2.76 6.95 10.32
N PHE A 69 -2.22 5.79 10.65
CA PHE A 69 -3.00 4.71 11.25
C PHE A 69 -2.16 3.79 12.15
N ALA A 70 -2.80 3.15 13.11
CA ALA A 70 -2.21 2.07 13.90
C ALA A 70 -2.30 0.73 13.17
N LYS A 71 -1.41 -0.22 13.45
CA LYS A 71 -1.36 -1.54 12.79
C LYS A 71 -2.72 -2.26 12.72
N ASN A 72 -3.56 -2.10 13.74
CA ASN A 72 -4.86 -2.78 13.83
C ASN A 72 -6.05 -1.93 13.32
N ALA A 73 -5.80 -0.78 12.68
CA ALA A 73 -6.86 0.11 12.20
C ALA A 73 -7.51 -0.41 10.90
N ILE A 74 -6.70 -0.99 10.01
CA ILE A 74 -7.12 -1.44 8.67
C ILE A 74 -6.69 -2.90 8.50
N GLY A 75 -7.58 -3.72 7.96
CA GLY A 75 -7.33 -5.12 7.64
C GLY A 75 -7.46 -5.40 6.14
N LEU A 76 -6.56 -6.24 5.62
CA LEU A 76 -6.68 -6.87 4.31
C LEU A 76 -6.90 -8.37 4.56
N ALA A 77 -8.01 -8.89 4.08
CA ALA A 77 -8.32 -10.31 4.09
C ALA A 77 -8.30 -10.85 2.66
N ILE A 78 -7.64 -11.98 2.45
CA ILE A 78 -7.54 -12.65 1.14
C ILE A 78 -8.08 -14.06 1.31
N ARG A 79 -8.89 -14.50 0.35
CA ARG A 79 -9.44 -15.86 0.31
C ARG A 79 -9.18 -16.50 -1.05
N ARG A 80 -8.70 -17.74 -1.05
CA ARG A 80 -8.52 -18.52 -2.28
C ARG A 80 -9.88 -18.82 -2.91
N LEU A 81 -10.00 -18.56 -4.21
CA LEU A 81 -11.18 -18.96 -4.98
C LEU A 81 -11.07 -20.45 -5.32
N PRO A 82 -12.15 -21.23 -5.24
CA PRO A 82 -12.11 -22.66 -5.52
C PRO A 82 -11.70 -22.94 -6.98
N LYS A 83 -11.13 -24.12 -7.24
CA LYS A 83 -10.85 -24.54 -8.62
C LYS A 83 -12.16 -24.81 -9.37
N PRO A 84 -12.20 -24.59 -10.70
CA PRO A 84 -13.34 -24.97 -11.52
C PRO A 84 -13.60 -26.48 -11.40
N LEU A 85 -14.86 -26.87 -11.61
CA LEU A 85 -15.28 -28.26 -11.50
C LEU A 85 -14.48 -29.12 -12.50
N PRO A 86 -14.01 -30.33 -12.12
CA PRO A 86 -13.37 -31.22 -13.08
C PRO A 86 -14.28 -31.49 -14.28
N GLY A 87 -13.71 -31.43 -15.50
CA GLY A 87 -14.45 -31.67 -16.74
C GLY A 87 -14.97 -30.42 -17.47
N THR A 88 -14.80 -29.21 -16.92
CA THR A 88 -15.25 -27.97 -17.58
C THR A 88 -14.28 -27.42 -18.65
N GLY A 89 -13.23 -28.17 -19.02
CA GLY A 89 -12.23 -27.73 -19.99
C GLY A 89 -11.33 -26.58 -19.53
N ALA A 90 -11.42 -26.19 -18.25
CA ALA A 90 -10.61 -25.14 -17.64
C ALA A 90 -9.62 -25.74 -16.63
N ILE A 91 -8.34 -25.40 -16.75
CA ILE A 91 -7.26 -25.82 -15.85
C ILE A 91 -6.93 -24.63 -14.96
N ALA A 92 -6.85 -24.84 -13.64
CA ALA A 92 -6.55 -23.76 -12.70
C ALA A 92 -5.39 -24.11 -11.76
N GLU A 93 -4.50 -23.14 -11.57
CA GLU A 93 -3.37 -23.20 -10.66
C GLU A 93 -3.34 -21.97 -9.73
N TYR A 94 -2.79 -22.15 -8.54
CA TYR A 94 -2.61 -21.06 -7.58
C TYR A 94 -1.17 -20.57 -7.65
N ALA A 95 -1.01 -19.27 -7.88
CA ALA A 95 0.25 -18.57 -7.76
C ALA A 95 0.25 -17.83 -6.41
N GLU A 96 1.18 -18.18 -5.53
CA GLU A 96 1.23 -17.65 -4.16
C GLU A 96 2.59 -17.03 -3.86
N LEU A 97 2.55 -15.80 -3.32
CA LEU A 97 3.72 -15.10 -2.80
C LEU A 97 3.40 -14.61 -1.39
N GLY A 98 3.99 -15.27 -0.38
CA GLY A 98 3.68 -15.01 1.03
C GLY A 98 2.19 -15.23 1.32
N ASN A 99 1.52 -14.22 1.86
CA ASN A 99 0.08 -14.28 2.19
C ASN A 99 -0.82 -13.79 1.04
N PHE A 100 -0.25 -13.53 -0.14
CA PHE A 100 -0.98 -13.08 -1.32
C PHE A 100 -1.12 -14.23 -2.30
N GLY A 101 -2.36 -14.68 -2.52
CA GLY A 101 -2.67 -15.81 -3.39
C GLY A 101 -3.58 -15.39 -4.54
N MET A 102 -3.21 -15.82 -5.74
CA MET A 102 -3.92 -15.52 -6.97
C MET A 102 -4.19 -16.81 -7.74
N ARG A 103 -5.35 -16.92 -8.37
CA ARG A 103 -5.72 -18.07 -9.18
C ARG A 103 -5.55 -17.73 -10.65
N VAL A 104 -4.78 -18.53 -11.37
CA VAL A 104 -4.67 -18.47 -12.83
C VAL A 104 -5.52 -19.58 -13.40
N VAL A 105 -6.44 -19.25 -14.33
CA VAL A 105 -7.28 -20.21 -15.03
C VAL A 105 -6.96 -20.14 -16.52
N MET A 106 -6.71 -21.30 -17.12
CA MET A 106 -6.46 -21.48 -18.54
C MET A 106 -7.63 -22.24 -19.15
N SER A 107 -8.20 -21.71 -20.24
CA SER A 107 -9.26 -22.36 -21.01
C SER A 107 -9.08 -22.11 -22.51
N TYR A 108 -9.62 -23.00 -23.33
CA TYR A 108 -9.64 -22.82 -24.78
C TYR A 108 -10.98 -22.21 -25.20
N GLN A 109 -10.95 -21.14 -26.00
CA GLN A 109 -12.13 -20.49 -26.54
C GLN A 109 -12.37 -20.96 -27.99
N PRO A 110 -13.35 -21.83 -28.26
CA PRO A 110 -13.53 -22.45 -29.58
C PRO A 110 -13.92 -21.46 -30.68
N ASN A 111 -14.68 -20.42 -30.34
CA ASN A 111 -15.17 -19.45 -31.33
C ASN A 111 -14.07 -18.55 -31.91
N THR A 112 -12.99 -18.34 -31.15
CA THR A 112 -11.85 -17.52 -31.55
C THR A 112 -10.58 -18.35 -31.76
N LEU A 113 -10.66 -19.67 -31.57
CA LEU A 113 -9.56 -20.63 -31.68
C LEU A 113 -8.33 -20.26 -30.83
N ALA A 114 -8.53 -19.53 -29.73
CA ALA A 114 -7.47 -18.97 -28.91
C ALA A 114 -7.47 -19.52 -27.48
N GLN A 115 -6.30 -19.51 -26.85
CA GLN A 115 -6.16 -19.78 -25.42
C GLN A 115 -6.49 -18.52 -24.63
N GLN A 116 -7.35 -18.65 -23.63
CA GLN A 116 -7.71 -17.59 -22.71
C GLN A 116 -7.11 -17.87 -21.34
N PHE A 117 -6.41 -16.87 -20.80
CA PHE A 117 -5.88 -16.87 -19.44
C PHE A 117 -6.62 -15.80 -18.64
N THR A 118 -7.19 -16.19 -17.50
CA THR A 118 -7.76 -15.26 -16.54
C THR A 118 -7.01 -15.37 -15.22
N VAL A 119 -6.87 -14.24 -14.56
CA VAL A 119 -6.09 -14.09 -13.34
C VAL A 119 -6.99 -13.42 -12.32
N ASP A 120 -7.41 -14.20 -11.33
CA ASP A 120 -8.43 -13.79 -10.37
C ASP A 120 -7.90 -13.80 -8.95
N MET A 121 -8.30 -12.81 -8.16
CA MET A 121 -8.06 -12.74 -6.73
C MET A 121 -9.33 -12.26 -6.01
N LEU A 122 -9.67 -12.92 -4.90
CA LEU A 122 -10.70 -12.46 -3.98
C LEU A 122 -10.05 -11.87 -2.74
N TYR A 123 -10.21 -10.56 -2.56
CA TYR A 123 -9.72 -9.82 -1.41
C TYR A 123 -10.80 -8.87 -0.87
N GLY A 124 -10.68 -8.55 0.41
CA GLY A 124 -11.52 -7.56 1.09
C GLY A 124 -10.66 -6.65 1.95
N VAL A 125 -10.96 -5.36 1.91
CA VAL A 125 -10.36 -4.35 2.77
C VAL A 125 -11.41 -3.81 3.73
N GLY A 126 -11.05 -3.60 4.99
CA GLY A 126 -11.97 -3.11 6.00
C GLY A 126 -11.29 -2.24 7.04
N VAL A 127 -12.03 -1.24 7.52
CA VAL A 127 -11.65 -0.44 8.70
C VAL A 127 -12.13 -1.19 9.93
N LEU A 128 -11.19 -1.73 10.71
CA LEU A 128 -11.49 -2.50 11.92
C LEU A 128 -11.74 -1.58 13.11
N ARG A 129 -11.03 -0.45 13.16
CA ARG A 129 -11.13 0.54 14.25
C ARG A 129 -11.05 1.95 13.70
N ASN A 130 -12.21 2.59 13.56
CA ASN A 130 -12.31 3.92 12.95
C ASN A 130 -11.53 5.00 13.72
N GLY A 131 -11.48 4.91 15.05
CA GLY A 131 -10.73 5.87 15.89
C GLY A 131 -9.21 5.74 15.84
N PHE A 132 -8.67 4.75 15.13
CA PHE A 132 -7.23 4.45 15.08
C PHE A 132 -6.60 4.79 13.72
N GLY A 133 -7.35 5.48 12.86
CA GLY A 133 -6.88 6.04 11.60
C GLY A 133 -7.34 7.49 11.46
N VAL A 134 -6.49 8.33 10.90
CA VAL A 134 -6.80 9.72 10.59
C VAL A 134 -6.30 10.07 9.20
N GLN A 135 -7.14 10.78 8.46
CA GLN A 135 -6.76 11.39 7.19
C GLN A 135 -5.99 12.68 7.47
N VAL A 136 -4.78 12.78 6.95
CA VAL A 136 -3.93 13.97 7.05
C VAL A 136 -3.96 14.68 5.70
N ARG A 137 -4.54 15.87 5.66
CA ARG A 137 -4.63 16.66 4.42
C ARG A 137 -3.40 17.53 4.25
N SER A 138 -2.97 17.71 3.01
CA SER A 138 -2.01 18.74 2.58
C SER A 138 -2.53 19.45 1.34
#